data_AF-A0A2A4RLX4-F1
#
_entry.id   AF-A0A2A4RLX4-F1
#
_cell.length_a   1.000
_cell.length_b   1.000
_cell.length_c   1.000
_cell.angle_alpha   90.00
_cell.angle_beta   90.00
_cell.angle_gamma   90.00
#
_symmetry.space_group_name_H-M   'P 1'
#
loop_
_entity.id
_entity.type
_entity.pdbx_description
1 polymer ?
#
loop_
_entity_poly.entity_id
_entity_poly.type
_entity_poly.pdbx_seq_one_letter_code
_entity_poly.pdbx_strand_id
1 'polypeptide(L)'
;MITSDKQYAAAKKQLDMLTASLSSPKKDDVPAIIAKANRTQLQELVGEIRSSMQEYDDLKNSEPSDIEIHSLDDLMMTPIRYRIAAHMSVDAFGRKVGVSARQIARYEQEGYQNTNTPTLQKILKTLNIHLDGKVAE
;
A
#
# COMPACT_ATOMS: atom_id res chain seq x y z
N MET A 1 -2.16 2.29 0.15
CA MET A 1 -1.26 1.23 -0.35
C MET A 1 -1.98 -0.11 -0.43
N ILE A 2 -1.81 -0.82 -1.54
CA ILE A 2 -2.21 -2.23 -1.69
C ILE A 2 -1.03 -3.10 -1.25
N THR A 3 -1.27 -4.15 -0.46
CA THR A 3 -0.20 -5.00 0.08
C THR A 3 -0.25 -6.45 -0.39
N SER A 4 -1.32 -6.85 -1.08
CA SER A 4 -1.52 -8.25 -1.50
C SER A 4 -2.24 -8.38 -2.83
N ASP A 5 -2.02 -9.50 -3.52
CA ASP A 5 -2.72 -9.83 -4.77
C ASP A 5 -4.26 -9.85 -4.58
N LYS A 6 -4.74 -10.26 -3.40
CA LYS A 6 -6.18 -10.23 -3.08
C LYS A 6 -6.73 -8.81 -3.07
N GLN A 7 -6.02 -7.88 -2.43
CA GLN A 7 -6.40 -6.47 -2.42
C GLN A 7 -6.28 -5.86 -3.83
N TYR A 8 -5.24 -6.22 -4.58
CA TYR A 8 -5.07 -5.79 -5.97
C TYR A 8 -6.25 -6.23 -6.86
N ALA A 9 -6.65 -7.50 -6.78
CA ALA A 9 -7.79 -8.02 -7.53
C ALA A 9 -9.11 -7.35 -7.13
N ALA A 10 -9.30 -7.04 -5.85
CA ALA A 10 -10.47 -6.29 -5.37
C ALA A 10 -10.46 -4.84 -5.89
N ALA A 11 -9.31 -4.17 -5.82
CA ALA A 11 -9.10 -2.81 -6.33
C ALA A 11 -9.37 -2.73 -7.84
N LYS A 12 -8.90 -3.71 -8.62
CA LYS A 12 -9.17 -3.80 -10.06
C LYS A 12 -10.67 -3.91 -10.35
N LYS A 13 -11.39 -4.79 -9.65
CA LYS A 13 -12.85 -4.90 -9.79
C LYS A 13 -13.56 -3.59 -9.45
N GLN A 14 -13.14 -2.92 -8.38
CA GLN A 14 -13.70 -1.63 -7.98
C GLN A 14 -13.42 -0.55 -9.05
N LEU A 15 -12.21 -0.53 -9.60
CA LEU A 15 -11.82 0.39 -10.67
C LEU A 15 -12.68 0.18 -11.92
N ASP A 16 -12.93 -1.07 -12.32
CA ASP A 16 -13.78 -1.41 -13.47
C ASP A 16 -15.23 -0.91 -13.25
N MET A 17 -15.78 -1.09 -12.05
CA MET A 17 -17.13 -0.61 -11.70
C MET A 17 -17.24 0.93 -11.70
N LEU A 18 -16.23 1.61 -11.15
CA LEU A 18 -16.22 3.09 -11.09
C LEU A 18 -16.02 3.70 -12.48
N THR A 19 -15.16 3.11 -13.31
CA THR A 19 -14.94 3.58 -14.69
C THR A 19 -16.17 3.33 -15.58
N ALA A 20 -16.89 2.22 -15.40
CA ALA A 20 -18.19 2.02 -16.05
C ALA A 20 -19.23 3.07 -15.60
N SER A 21 -19.25 3.41 -14.31
CA SER A 21 -20.13 4.45 -13.77
C SER A 21 -19.82 5.85 -14.33
N LEU A 22 -18.53 6.18 -14.50
CA LEU A 22 -18.09 7.42 -15.16
C LEU A 22 -18.47 7.46 -16.65
N SER A 23 -18.51 6.31 -17.32
CA SER A 23 -18.85 6.22 -18.74
C SER A 23 -20.36 6.23 -19.01
N SER A 24 -21.17 6.06 -17.97
CA SER A 24 -22.63 6.02 -18.09
C SER A 24 -23.21 7.42 -18.34
N PRO A 25 -24.26 7.53 -19.18
CA PRO A 25 -24.89 8.82 -19.48
C PRO A 25 -25.52 9.44 -18.23
N LYS A 26 -25.55 10.78 -18.20
CA LYS A 26 -26.16 11.54 -17.12
C LYS A 26 -27.65 11.22 -17.04
N LYS A 27 -28.18 10.95 -15.84
CA LYS A 27 -29.63 10.90 -15.64
C LYS A 27 -30.21 12.30 -15.82
N ASP A 28 -31.24 12.42 -16.66
CA ASP A 28 -31.84 13.71 -17.05
C ASP A 28 -32.38 14.50 -15.85
N ASP A 29 -32.73 13.81 -14.76
CA ASP A 29 -33.33 14.38 -13.55
C ASP A 29 -32.31 14.97 -12.55
N VAL A 30 -31.01 14.97 -12.87
CA VAL A 30 -29.96 15.45 -11.96
C VAL A 30 -29.48 16.86 -12.34
N PRO A 31 -29.51 17.85 -11.42
CA PRO A 31 -28.93 19.17 -11.64
C PRO A 31 -27.47 19.10 -12.13
N ALA A 32 -27.11 19.94 -13.10
CA ALA A 32 -25.79 19.90 -13.74
C ALA A 32 -24.61 20.05 -12.75
N ILE A 33 -24.79 20.88 -11.72
CA ILE A 33 -23.78 21.10 -10.67
C ILE A 33 -23.53 19.81 -9.87
N ILE A 34 -24.60 19.12 -9.47
CA ILE A 34 -24.52 17.85 -8.72
C ILE A 34 -23.87 16.76 -9.57
N ALA A 35 -24.26 16.66 -10.84
CA ALA A 35 -23.67 15.69 -11.76
C ALA A 35 -22.16 15.94 -11.96
N LYS A 36 -21.72 17.20 -12.05
CA LYS A 36 -20.29 17.56 -12.16
C LYS A 36 -19.53 17.21 -10.88
N ALA A 37 -20.08 17.53 -9.71
CA ALA A 37 -19.45 17.22 -8.42
C ALA A 37 -19.27 15.70 -8.24
N ASN A 38 -20.33 14.91 -8.48
CA ASN A 38 -20.27 13.45 -8.40
C ASN A 38 -19.21 12.87 -9.35
N ARG A 39 -19.13 13.40 -10.57
CA ARG A 39 -18.15 12.94 -11.56
C ARG A 39 -16.71 13.25 -11.12
N THR A 40 -16.49 14.43 -10.53
CA THR A 40 -15.18 14.85 -10.02
C THR A 40 -14.74 13.94 -8.88
N GLN A 41 -15.61 13.69 -7.91
CA GLN A 41 -15.34 12.78 -6.79
C GLN A 41 -15.01 11.35 -7.26
N LEU A 42 -15.76 10.84 -8.25
CA LEU A 42 -15.48 9.53 -8.84
C LEU A 42 -14.12 9.49 -9.56
N GLN A 43 -13.73 10.59 -10.23
CA GLN A 43 -12.42 10.70 -10.88
C GLN A 43 -11.27 10.71 -9.87
N GLU A 44 -11.42 11.43 -8.75
CA GLU A 44 -10.44 11.43 -7.66
C GLU A 44 -10.26 10.03 -7.08
N LEU A 45 -11.36 9.35 -6.74
CA LEU A 45 -11.32 7.97 -6.24
C LEU A 45 -10.66 6.99 -7.22
N VAL A 46 -10.95 7.14 -8.52
CA VAL A 46 -10.30 6.35 -9.58
C VAL A 46 -8.78 6.64 -9.62
N GLY A 47 -8.38 7.90 -9.45
CA GLY A 47 -6.98 8.30 -9.36
C GLY A 47 -6.27 7.66 -8.18
N GLU A 48 -6.88 7.69 -6.99
CA GLU A 48 -6.33 7.08 -5.78
C GLU A 48 -6.14 5.56 -5.90
N ILE A 49 -7.15 4.86 -6.45
CA ILE A 49 -7.07 3.41 -6.67
C ILE A 49 -5.96 3.09 -7.66
N ARG A 50 -5.87 3.82 -8.78
CA ARG A 50 -4.81 3.63 -9.78
C ARG A 50 -3.43 3.87 -9.20
N SER A 51 -3.26 4.95 -8.43
CA SER A 51 -2.00 5.25 -7.76
C SER A 51 -1.58 4.12 -6.82
N SER A 52 -2.52 3.59 -6.03
CA SER A 52 -2.24 2.47 -5.11
C SER A 52 -1.91 1.16 -5.84
N MET A 53 -2.52 0.92 -7.01
CA MET A 53 -2.21 -0.23 -7.85
C MET A 53 -0.83 -0.09 -8.51
N GLN A 54 -0.51 1.10 -9.02
CA GLN A 54 0.80 1.39 -9.61
C GLN A 54 1.91 1.23 -8.58
N GLU A 55 1.75 1.77 -7.36
CA GLU A 55 2.70 1.59 -6.26
C GLU A 55 2.95 0.10 -5.97
N TYR A 56 1.90 -0.73 -5.97
CA TYR A 56 2.03 -2.17 -5.77
C TYR A 56 2.77 -2.85 -6.92
N ASP A 57 2.44 -2.50 -8.16
CA ASP A 57 3.08 -3.06 -9.35
C ASP A 57 4.56 -2.66 -9.42
N ASP A 58 4.89 -1.41 -9.12
CA ASP A 58 6.28 -0.91 -9.05
C ASP A 58 7.08 -1.68 -8.00
N LEU A 59 6.53 -1.84 -6.79
CA LEU A 59 7.17 -2.63 -5.74
C LEU A 59 7.34 -4.10 -6.12
N LYS A 60 6.34 -4.68 -6.80
CA LYS A 60 6.39 -6.08 -7.24
C LYS A 60 7.42 -6.30 -8.34
N ASN A 61 7.75 -5.26 -9.11
CA ASN A 61 8.75 -5.31 -10.17
C ASN A 61 10.14 -4.83 -9.71
N SER A 62 10.26 -4.23 -8.53
CA SER A 62 11.54 -3.82 -7.93
C SER A 62 12.25 -4.96 -7.22
N GLU A 63 13.57 -4.83 -7.03
CA GLU A 63 14.30 -5.70 -6.12
C GLU A 63 14.25 -5.15 -4.68
N PRO A 64 14.34 -6.00 -3.64
CA PRO A 64 14.37 -5.53 -2.26
C PRO A 64 15.52 -4.55 -1.94
N SER A 65 16.60 -4.58 -2.72
CA SER A 65 17.73 -3.65 -2.63
C SER A 65 17.43 -2.25 -3.14
N ASP A 66 16.38 -2.07 -3.94
CA ASP A 66 16.01 -0.79 -4.55
C ASP A 66 15.11 0.06 -3.62
N ILE A 67 14.77 -0.47 -2.45
CA ILE A 67 13.88 0.20 -1.51
C ILE A 67 14.63 1.33 -0.80
N GLU A 68 14.28 2.56 -1.14
CA GLU A 68 14.77 3.75 -0.47
C GLU A 68 13.91 4.15 0.74
N ILE A 69 14.56 4.70 1.75
CA ILE A 69 13.94 5.14 3.01
C ILE A 69 14.33 6.60 3.25
N HIS A 70 13.38 7.52 3.10
CA HIS A 70 13.63 8.96 3.20
C HIS A 70 12.97 9.61 4.42
N SER A 71 12.14 8.85 5.14
CA SER A 71 11.37 9.34 6.28
C SER A 71 11.12 8.25 7.32
N LEU A 72 10.65 8.65 8.50
CA LEU A 72 10.19 7.69 9.50
C LEU A 72 9.01 6.86 8.97
N ASP A 73 8.08 7.47 8.25
CA ASP A 73 6.94 6.75 7.67
C ASP A 73 7.40 5.71 6.63
N ASP A 74 8.40 6.04 5.80
CA ASP A 74 9.02 5.07 4.89
C ASP A 74 9.65 3.90 5.64
N LEU A 75 10.35 4.19 6.75
CA LEU A 75 10.95 3.15 7.59
C LEU A 75 9.88 2.19 8.13
N MET A 76 8.75 2.74 8.61
CA MET A 76 7.63 1.93 9.11
C MET A 76 6.99 1.07 8.01
N MET A 77 6.94 1.58 6.77
CA MET A 77 6.38 0.87 5.62
C MET A 77 7.36 -0.11 4.97
N THR A 78 8.66 -0.01 5.26
CA THR A 78 9.73 -0.81 4.65
C THR A 78 9.48 -2.33 4.75
N PRO A 79 9.02 -2.91 5.87
CA PRO A 79 8.74 -4.34 5.93
C PRO A 79 7.70 -4.80 4.89
N ILE A 80 6.69 -3.99 4.61
CA ILE A 80 5.66 -4.27 3.60
C ILE A 80 6.27 -4.20 2.20
N ARG A 81 6.99 -3.12 1.91
CA ARG A 81 7.67 -2.89 0.62
C ARG A 81 8.63 -4.05 0.31
N TYR A 82 9.48 -4.42 1.27
CA TYR A 82 10.41 -5.55 1.17
C TYR A 82 9.67 -6.85 0.87
N ARG A 83 8.57 -7.13 1.58
CA ARG A 83 7.83 -8.36 1.39
C ARG A 83 7.28 -8.48 -0.05
N ILE A 84 6.75 -7.39 -0.58
CA ILE A 84 6.19 -7.34 -1.93
C ILE A 84 7.28 -7.52 -2.98
N ALA A 85 8.38 -6.76 -2.88
CA ALA A 85 9.54 -6.87 -3.77
C ALA A 85 10.20 -8.26 -3.72
N ALA A 86 10.23 -8.89 -2.55
CA ALA A 86 10.73 -10.26 -2.39
C ALA A 86 9.72 -11.35 -2.77
N HIS A 87 8.54 -10.99 -3.28
CA HIS A 87 7.43 -11.89 -3.62
C HIS A 87 7.03 -12.85 -2.48
N MET A 88 7.17 -12.42 -1.23
CA MET A 88 6.89 -13.25 -0.08
C MET A 88 5.41 -13.17 0.32
N SER A 89 4.83 -14.32 0.66
CA SER A 89 3.57 -14.34 1.39
C SER A 89 3.79 -13.83 2.82
N VAL A 90 2.72 -13.37 3.47
CA VAL A 90 2.74 -12.94 4.89
C VAL A 90 3.31 -14.04 5.79
N ASP A 91 3.01 -15.29 5.48
CA ASP A 91 3.48 -16.47 6.22
C ASP A 91 4.97 -16.75 6.00
N ALA A 92 5.45 -16.65 4.75
CA ALA A 92 6.88 -16.77 4.43
C ALA A 92 7.70 -15.64 5.09
N PHE A 93 7.18 -14.40 5.05
CA PHE A 93 7.81 -13.26 5.70
C PHE A 93 7.84 -13.42 7.22
N GLY A 94 6.72 -13.85 7.82
CA GLY A 94 6.65 -14.14 9.25
C GLY A 94 7.70 -15.16 9.71
N ARG A 95 7.89 -16.24 8.94
CA ARG A 95 8.99 -17.20 9.19
C ARG A 95 10.36 -16.54 9.11
N LYS A 96 10.61 -15.72 8.08
CA LYS A 96 11.90 -15.01 7.90
C LYS A 96 12.24 -14.14 9.10
N VAL A 97 11.28 -13.35 9.60
CA VAL A 97 11.51 -12.39 10.69
C VAL A 97 11.23 -12.97 12.09
N GLY A 98 10.82 -14.24 12.16
CA GLY A 98 10.48 -14.94 13.40
C GLY A 98 9.30 -14.30 14.14
N VAL A 99 8.25 -13.94 13.41
CA VAL A 99 6.98 -13.38 13.91
C VAL A 99 5.83 -14.16 13.27
N SER A 100 4.77 -14.46 14.02
CA SER A 100 3.65 -15.23 13.46
C SER A 100 2.96 -14.50 12.30
N ALA A 101 2.47 -15.26 11.31
CA ALA A 101 1.78 -14.70 10.14
C ALA A 101 0.58 -13.81 10.52
N ARG A 102 -0.17 -14.19 11.57
CA ARG A 102 -1.28 -13.39 12.09
C ARG A 102 -0.83 -12.03 12.62
N GLN A 103 0.30 -11.99 13.32
CA GLN A 103 0.84 -10.74 13.86
C GLN A 103 1.38 -9.85 12.74
N ILE A 104 2.09 -10.42 11.75
CA ILE A 104 2.51 -9.68 10.56
C ILE A 104 1.30 -9.10 9.83
N ALA A 105 0.27 -9.90 9.54
CA ALA A 105 -0.94 -9.41 8.88
C ALA A 105 -1.55 -8.21 9.62
N ARG A 106 -1.59 -8.25 10.95
CA ARG A 106 -2.07 -7.13 11.77
C ARG A 106 -1.16 -5.90 11.64
N TYR A 107 0.16 -6.08 11.74
CA TYR A 107 1.10 -4.96 11.60
C TYR A 107 1.03 -4.32 10.22
N GLU A 108 0.89 -5.11 9.15
CA GLU A 108 0.73 -4.57 7.79
C GLU A 108 -0.55 -3.76 7.62
N GLN A 109 -1.65 -4.16 8.27
CA GLN A 109 -2.90 -3.38 8.27
C GLN A 109 -2.74 -2.01 8.93
N GLU A 110 -1.89 -1.91 9.94
CA GLU A 110 -1.64 -0.70 10.72
C GLU A 110 -0.37 0.04 10.26
N GLY A 111 0.23 -0.34 9.11
CA GLY A 111 1.47 0.27 8.61
C GLY A 111 2.64 0.20 9.60
N TYR A 112 2.66 -0.84 10.44
CA TYR A 112 3.56 -1.05 11.57
C TYR A 112 3.51 0.02 12.67
N GLN A 113 2.65 1.03 12.60
CA GLN A 113 2.64 2.18 13.52
C GLN A 113 2.43 1.81 15.00
N ASN A 114 1.64 0.77 15.28
CA ASN A 114 1.41 0.29 16.65
C ASN A 114 2.27 -0.92 17.03
N THR A 115 3.31 -1.22 16.24
CA THR A 115 4.26 -2.29 16.57
C THR A 115 5.11 -1.86 17.76
N ASN A 116 5.29 -2.73 18.75
CA ASN A 116 6.23 -2.42 19.83
C ASN A 116 7.67 -2.32 19.28
N THR A 117 8.45 -1.42 19.86
CA THR A 117 9.81 -1.12 19.42
C THR A 117 10.71 -2.36 19.31
N PRO A 118 10.72 -3.30 20.28
CA PRO A 118 11.56 -4.50 20.18
C PRO A 118 11.23 -5.38 18.96
N THR A 119 9.94 -5.54 18.65
CA THR A 119 9.52 -6.34 17.50
C THR A 119 9.88 -5.65 16.20
N LEU A 120 9.63 -4.34 16.10
CA LEU A 120 10.00 -3.57 14.90
C LEU A 120 11.51 -3.64 14.66
N GLN A 121 12.34 -3.41 15.69
CA GLN A 121 13.80 -3.51 15.57
C GLN A 121 14.26 -4.90 15.14
N LYS A 122 13.64 -5.97 15.66
CA LYS A 122 13.95 -7.36 15.24
C LYS A 122 13.67 -7.55 13.74
N ILE A 123 12.52 -7.08 13.27
CA ILE A 123 12.13 -7.15 11.86
C ILE A 123 13.14 -6.37 11.01
N LEU A 124 13.36 -5.09 11.31
CA LEU A 124 14.24 -4.22 10.53
C LEU A 124 15.70 -4.73 10.49
N LYS A 125 16.21 -5.29 11.60
CA LYS A 125 17.55 -5.92 11.64
C LYS A 125 17.63 -7.15 10.74
N THR A 126 16.57 -7.96 10.69
CA THR A 126 16.51 -9.15 9.81
C THR A 126 16.54 -8.74 8.32
N LEU A 127 16.07 -7.53 8.01
CA LEU A 127 16.08 -6.98 6.66
C LEU A 127 17.42 -6.31 6.30
N ASN A 128 18.39 -6.25 7.22
CA ASN A 128 19.68 -5.59 7.04
C ASN A 128 19.56 -4.13 6.56
N ILE A 129 18.57 -3.39 7.08
CA ILE A 129 18.35 -1.99 6.71
C ILE A 129 19.50 -1.13 7.24
N HIS A 130 20.06 -0.30 6.36
CA HIS A 130 21.01 0.75 6.71
C HIS A 130 20.29 2.09 6.77
N LEU A 131 20.48 2.82 7.87
CA LEU A 131 19.89 4.15 8.08
C LEU A 131 21.01 5.12 8.43
N ASP A 132 21.02 6.24 7.74
CA ASP A 132 21.79 7.43 8.10
C ASP A 132 20.82 8.60 8.23
N GLY A 133 20.91 9.35 9.31
CA GLY A 133 19.94 10.37 9.68
C GLY A 133 20.58 11.47 10.48
N LYS A 134 20.15 12.71 10.20
CA LYS A 134 20.57 13.92 10.90
C LYS A 134 19.38 14.63 11.51
N VAL A 135 19.59 15.28 12.64
CA VAL A 135 18.59 16.20 13.21
C VAL A 135 18.57 17.45 12.33
N ALA A 136 17.39 17.85 11.87
CA ALA A 136 17.21 19.13 11.19
C ALA A 136 17.22 20.25 12.24
N GLU A 137 18.03 21.29 12.01
CA GLU A 137 18.03 22.55 12.78
C GLU A 137 16.81 23.42 12.45
#